data_AF-A0A936M2U4-F1
#
_entry.id   AF-A0A936M2U4-F1
#
_cell.length_a   1.000
_cell.length_b   1.000
_cell.length_c   1.000
_cell.angle_alpha   90.00
_cell.angle_beta   90.00
_cell.angle_gamma   90.00
#
_symmetry.space_group_name_H-M   'P 1'
#
loop_
_entity.id
_entity.type
_entity.pdbx_description
1 polymer ?
#
loop_
_entity_poly.entity_id
_entity_poly.type
_entity_poly.pdbx_seq_one_letter_code
_entity_poly.pdbx_strand_id
1 'polypeptide(L)'
;MTKNLVLLPVVFLIFVSVAVAQQDPWSQRFNAVLSGSQTVPPVASSAFGTCNVSLSQSETLILLQCTVAFLSNTSTLHIYTDAPVGQTGTTPYRSYQINSTLTIPGIVVTPQLVANLRANRWYVNVTNSAFPGGELRGQVKLSNGTYNDYDGDGRTDLQVYRNSNNTFFALRSIDGGYIERQLGQPGDSVSLTVDWDGDGRSDLSTARYNAEVLWRILPSSTNVLQETRWGSSSLGDFFAAADYDGDGKFDIAVFRAGVWYIIESSTGTVRYDFWGTSGDAPAPNDFDGDGKADLTIARSEGGQRVWYTRFSSNGQSRAVSWGLSSDAFFTGRSDFDGDSLADLLVIRNAGGQRVFYVLRSSDGSLQVVPWGLSSDVVKLGDYDGDGRTDPAVTRAIGGQRVFFILQSTTGQPRYETFGLQGDF
;
A
#
# COMPACT_ATOMS: atom_id res chain seq x y z
N MET A 1 39.96 46.31 34.10
CA MET A 1 40.53 45.30 33.17
C MET A 1 39.46 44.28 32.88
N THR A 2 38.78 44.45 31.75
CA THR A 2 37.73 43.56 31.22
C THR A 2 38.39 42.33 30.58
N LYS A 3 37.98 41.12 30.98
CA LYS A 3 38.37 39.86 30.31
C LYS A 3 37.30 39.52 29.27
N ASN A 4 37.67 39.52 28.00
CA ASN A 4 36.83 39.04 26.90
C ASN A 4 36.87 37.50 26.89
N LEU A 5 35.70 36.86 27.04
CA LEU A 5 35.51 35.44 26.81
C LEU A 5 35.12 35.25 25.33
N VAL A 6 35.97 34.59 24.55
CA VAL A 6 35.67 34.20 23.16
C VAL A 6 34.98 32.84 23.20
N LEU A 7 33.70 32.78 22.82
CA LEU A 7 33.00 31.51 22.55
C LEU A 7 33.41 31.03 21.15
N LEU A 8 34.07 29.86 21.09
CA LEU A 8 34.29 29.12 19.84
C LEU A 8 33.03 28.29 19.52
N PRO A 9 32.55 28.27 18.26
CA PRO A 9 31.43 27.43 17.88
C PRO A 9 31.84 25.96 17.87
N VAL A 10 31.11 25.12 18.61
CA VAL A 10 31.23 23.66 18.55
C VAL A 10 30.54 23.19 17.27
N VAL A 11 31.32 22.81 16.27
CA VAL A 11 30.82 22.13 15.06
C VAL A 11 30.58 20.67 15.42
N PHE A 12 29.31 20.25 15.47
CA PHE A 12 28.95 18.83 15.54
C PHE A 12 29.19 18.20 14.16
N LEU A 13 30.30 17.46 14.03
CA LEU A 13 30.53 16.57 12.88
C LEU A 13 29.64 15.33 13.06
N ILE A 14 28.55 15.27 12.29
CA ILE A 14 27.75 14.05 12.14
C ILE A 14 28.59 13.08 11.28
N PHE A 15 29.14 12.04 11.90
CA PHE A 15 29.67 10.90 11.17
C PHE A 15 28.48 10.10 10.65
N VAL A 16 28.14 10.26 9.38
CA VAL A 16 27.34 9.27 8.65
C VAL A 16 28.27 8.10 8.38
N SER A 17 28.16 7.03 9.18
CA SER A 17 28.75 5.76 8.82
C SER A 17 28.01 5.26 7.58
N VAL A 18 28.63 5.39 6.41
CA VAL A 18 28.16 4.70 5.21
C VAL A 18 28.54 3.24 5.39
N ALA A 19 27.70 2.49 6.12
CA ALA A 19 27.62 1.07 5.84
C ALA A 19 27.16 0.98 4.39
N VAL A 20 28.02 0.48 3.51
CA VAL A 20 27.59 0.06 2.17
C VAL A 20 26.64 -1.11 2.43
N ALA A 21 25.36 -0.81 2.60
CA ALA A 21 24.32 -1.82 2.52
C ALA A 21 24.52 -2.48 1.16
N GLN A 22 24.74 -3.79 1.15
CA GLN A 22 24.69 -4.56 -0.08
C GLN A 22 23.35 -4.21 -0.74
N GLN A 23 23.38 -3.53 -1.89
CA GLN A 23 22.13 -3.12 -2.53
C GLN A 23 21.28 -4.35 -2.74
N ASP A 24 20.04 -4.28 -2.25
CA ASP A 24 19.04 -5.29 -2.48
C ASP A 24 18.93 -5.50 -4.01
N PRO A 25 19.21 -6.70 -4.54
CA PRO A 25 19.20 -6.91 -6.00
C PRO A 25 17.79 -6.83 -6.59
N TRP A 26 16.77 -6.72 -5.76
CA TRP A 26 15.36 -6.66 -6.12
C TRP A 26 14.84 -5.22 -6.09
N SER A 27 14.13 -4.81 -7.14
CA SER A 27 13.45 -3.51 -7.19
C SER A 27 12.04 -3.58 -6.62
N GLN A 28 11.29 -4.64 -6.90
CA GLN A 28 9.90 -4.75 -6.47
C GLN A 28 9.59 -6.15 -5.94
N ARG A 29 8.72 -6.20 -4.93
CA ARG A 29 8.20 -7.42 -4.32
C ARG A 29 6.71 -7.53 -4.58
N PHE A 30 6.30 -8.74 -4.87
CA PHE A 30 4.92 -9.12 -5.07
C PHE A 30 4.62 -10.36 -4.25
N ASN A 31 3.37 -10.53 -3.83
CA ASN A 31 2.90 -11.71 -3.14
C ASN A 31 1.62 -12.26 -3.79
N ALA A 32 1.39 -13.55 -3.60
CA ALA A 32 0.13 -14.22 -3.85
C ALA A 32 -0.17 -15.16 -2.69
N VAL A 33 -1.29 -14.92 -2.01
CA VAL A 33 -1.78 -15.83 -0.98
C VAL A 33 -2.73 -16.82 -1.63
N LEU A 34 -2.43 -18.10 -1.47
CA LEU A 34 -3.08 -19.20 -2.14
C LEU A 34 -4.13 -19.83 -1.23
N SER A 35 -5.37 -19.90 -1.70
CA SER A 35 -6.48 -20.53 -0.97
C SER A 35 -7.50 -21.17 -1.92
N GLY A 36 -8.32 -22.08 -1.39
CA GLY A 36 -9.46 -22.63 -2.13
C GLY A 36 -10.55 -21.59 -2.40
N SER A 37 -10.70 -20.57 -1.54
CA SER A 37 -11.66 -19.48 -1.76
C SER A 37 -11.31 -18.60 -2.96
N GLN A 38 -10.04 -18.54 -3.32
CA GLN A 38 -9.56 -17.75 -4.46
C GLN A 38 -9.62 -18.50 -5.79
N THR A 39 -9.97 -19.79 -5.82
CA THR A 39 -10.15 -20.53 -7.07
C THR A 39 -11.41 -20.04 -7.80
N VAL A 40 -11.47 -20.25 -9.11
CA VAL A 40 -12.60 -19.80 -9.94
C VAL A 40 -13.18 -20.99 -10.69
N PRO A 41 -14.32 -21.57 -10.24
CA PRO A 41 -15.09 -21.18 -9.04
C PRO A 41 -14.40 -21.58 -7.71
N PRO A 42 -14.78 -20.97 -6.57
CA PRO A 42 -14.22 -21.29 -5.25
C PRO A 42 -14.44 -22.76 -4.86
N VAL A 43 -13.45 -23.36 -4.21
CA VAL A 43 -13.51 -24.74 -3.70
C VAL A 43 -13.29 -24.80 -2.19
N ALA A 44 -13.90 -25.80 -1.55
CA ALA A 44 -13.67 -26.09 -0.14
C ALA A 44 -12.37 -26.91 0.00
N SER A 45 -11.27 -26.23 0.30
CA SER A 45 -10.00 -26.86 0.70
C SER A 45 -9.49 -26.23 1.99
N SER A 46 -8.93 -27.07 2.87
CA SER A 46 -8.18 -26.61 4.05
C SER A 46 -6.70 -26.36 3.74
N ALA A 47 -6.26 -26.64 2.51
CA ALA A 47 -4.92 -26.30 2.07
C ALA A 47 -4.76 -24.79 1.95
N PHE A 48 -3.52 -24.33 2.10
CA PHE A 48 -3.16 -22.92 1.93
C PHE A 48 -1.72 -22.80 1.45
N GLY A 49 -1.35 -21.62 0.97
CA GLY A 49 0.02 -21.32 0.63
C GLY A 49 0.27 -19.85 0.39
N THR A 50 1.52 -19.51 0.14
CA THR A 50 1.98 -18.18 -0.24
C THR A 50 3.03 -18.31 -1.34
N CYS A 51 3.06 -17.36 -2.25
CA CYS A 51 4.09 -17.23 -3.27
C CYS A 51 4.60 -15.80 -3.28
N ASN A 52 5.89 -15.62 -3.00
CA ASN A 52 6.58 -14.34 -3.11
C ASN A 52 7.31 -14.28 -4.46
N VAL A 53 7.21 -13.13 -5.13
CA VAL A 53 7.89 -12.84 -6.40
C VAL A 53 8.74 -11.60 -6.21
N SER A 54 10.02 -11.69 -6.54
CA SER A 54 10.95 -10.55 -6.50
C SER A 54 11.43 -10.23 -7.91
N LEU A 55 11.23 -8.99 -8.34
CA LEU A 55 11.67 -8.48 -9.64
C LEU A 55 13.07 -7.87 -9.52
N SER A 56 13.99 -8.27 -10.39
CA SER A 56 15.35 -7.71 -10.42
C SER A 56 15.34 -6.22 -10.78
N GLN A 57 16.31 -5.45 -10.31
CA GLN A 57 16.48 -4.03 -10.68
C GLN A 57 16.54 -3.78 -12.20
N SER A 58 17.08 -4.73 -12.98
CA SER A 58 17.13 -4.63 -14.44
C SER A 58 15.81 -5.01 -15.13
N GLU A 59 14.80 -5.42 -14.38
CA GLU A 59 13.48 -5.87 -14.88
C GLU A 59 13.54 -7.03 -15.89
N THR A 60 14.55 -7.89 -15.78
CA THR A 60 14.78 -9.01 -16.72
C THR A 60 14.63 -10.38 -16.09
N LEU A 61 14.66 -10.45 -14.75
CA LEU A 61 14.56 -11.69 -13.99
C LEU A 61 13.58 -11.55 -12.84
N ILE A 62 12.84 -12.62 -12.57
CA ILE A 62 12.14 -12.79 -11.30
C ILE A 62 12.65 -14.02 -10.54
N LEU A 63 12.64 -13.91 -9.22
CA LEU A 63 12.71 -15.03 -8.28
C LEU A 63 11.30 -15.32 -7.78
N LEU A 64 10.83 -16.56 -7.87
CA LEU A 64 9.55 -16.99 -7.31
C LEU A 64 9.75 -18.04 -6.23
N GLN A 65 9.18 -17.80 -5.06
CA GLN A 65 9.29 -18.67 -3.88
C GLN A 65 7.89 -18.97 -3.35
N CYS A 66 7.48 -20.22 -3.44
CA CYS A 66 6.17 -20.66 -2.96
C CYS A 66 6.30 -21.64 -1.80
N THR A 67 5.41 -21.51 -0.82
CA THR A 67 5.19 -22.48 0.25
C THR A 67 3.71 -22.85 0.27
N VAL A 68 3.42 -24.16 0.34
CA VAL A 68 2.07 -24.71 0.45
C VAL A 68 2.02 -25.71 1.59
N ALA A 69 0.83 -25.88 2.17
CA ALA A 69 0.58 -26.80 3.26
C ALA A 69 -0.78 -27.47 3.11
N PHE A 70 -0.90 -28.67 3.69
CA PHE A 70 -2.14 -29.46 3.76
C PHE A 70 -2.78 -29.81 2.40
N LEU A 71 -1.97 -29.90 1.34
CA LEU A 71 -2.42 -30.36 0.03
C LEU A 71 -3.03 -31.78 0.13
N SER A 72 -4.14 -31.98 -0.58
CA SER A 72 -4.86 -33.25 -0.56
C SER A 72 -4.15 -34.39 -1.28
N ASN A 73 -3.32 -34.10 -2.29
CA ASN A 73 -2.60 -35.08 -3.10
C ASN A 73 -1.27 -34.51 -3.62
N THR A 74 -0.53 -35.31 -4.39
CA THR A 74 0.57 -34.80 -5.22
C THR A 74 0.04 -33.73 -6.17
N SER A 75 0.62 -32.53 -6.09
CA SER A 75 0.11 -31.35 -6.77
C SER A 75 1.10 -30.75 -7.76
N THR A 76 0.55 -30.07 -8.76
CA THR A 76 1.30 -29.29 -9.74
C THR A 76 0.97 -27.82 -9.55
N LEU A 77 1.99 -26.99 -9.37
CA LEU A 77 1.90 -25.55 -9.40
C LEU A 77 1.99 -25.05 -10.84
N HIS A 78 1.04 -24.24 -11.26
CA HIS A 78 0.95 -23.60 -12.56
C HIS A 78 1.08 -22.09 -12.39
N ILE A 79 1.94 -21.48 -13.20
CA ILE A 79 2.10 -20.02 -13.26
C ILE A 79 1.40 -19.53 -14.52
N TYR A 80 0.49 -18.57 -14.36
CA TYR A 80 -0.16 -17.86 -15.44
C TYR A 80 0.27 -16.39 -15.39
N THR A 81 0.45 -15.77 -16.55
CA THR A 81 1.07 -14.44 -16.66
C THR A 81 0.18 -13.41 -17.36
N ASP A 82 -1.05 -13.79 -17.72
CA ASP A 82 -1.96 -12.95 -18.48
C ASP A 82 -3.43 -13.37 -18.27
N ALA A 83 -3.97 -13.07 -17.10
CA ALA A 83 -5.40 -13.15 -16.83
C ALA A 83 -5.83 -11.99 -15.93
N PRO A 84 -6.94 -11.29 -16.23
CA PRO A 84 -7.49 -10.29 -15.32
C PRO A 84 -7.74 -10.89 -13.92
N VAL A 85 -7.71 -10.01 -12.91
CA VAL A 85 -8.04 -10.38 -11.54
C VAL A 85 -9.39 -11.10 -11.46
N GLY A 86 -9.42 -12.22 -10.73
CA GLY A 86 -10.61 -13.06 -10.59
C GLY A 86 -10.99 -13.89 -11.83
N GLN A 87 -10.17 -13.92 -12.89
CA GLN A 87 -10.43 -14.73 -14.08
C GLN A 87 -9.41 -15.89 -14.25
N THR A 88 -9.82 -16.91 -15.01
CA THR A 88 -9.00 -18.09 -15.31
C THR A 88 -8.30 -17.93 -16.66
N GLY A 89 -6.98 -18.06 -16.66
CA GLY A 89 -6.17 -18.13 -17.87
C GLY A 89 -6.27 -19.50 -18.55
N THR A 90 -5.97 -19.55 -19.85
CA THR A 90 -6.14 -20.75 -20.68
C THR A 90 -4.94 -21.71 -20.61
N THR A 91 -3.72 -21.18 -20.70
CA THR A 91 -2.49 -21.97 -20.75
C THR A 91 -1.50 -21.48 -19.69
N PRO A 92 -0.98 -22.37 -18.82
CA PRO A 92 0.12 -22.02 -17.93
C PRO A 92 1.36 -21.58 -18.72
N TYR A 93 2.00 -20.51 -18.28
CA TYR A 93 3.32 -20.12 -18.75
C TYR A 93 4.38 -21.17 -18.37
N ARG A 94 4.32 -21.65 -17.12
CA ARG A 94 5.19 -22.72 -16.59
C ARG A 94 4.44 -23.59 -15.58
N SER A 95 4.90 -24.82 -15.39
CA SER A 95 4.33 -25.76 -14.42
C SER A 95 5.41 -26.57 -13.73
N TYR A 96 5.24 -26.83 -12.43
CA TYR A 96 6.21 -27.51 -11.58
C TYR A 96 5.50 -28.40 -10.57
N GLN A 97 6.10 -29.54 -10.20
CA GLN A 97 5.60 -30.30 -9.05
C GLN A 97 5.84 -29.52 -7.76
N ILE A 98 4.87 -29.55 -6.84
CA ILE A 98 5.01 -28.94 -5.51
C ILE A 98 4.40 -29.84 -4.44
N ASN A 99 5.06 -29.90 -3.28
CA ASN A 99 4.57 -30.61 -2.09
C ASN A 99 4.57 -29.71 -0.86
N SER A 100 5.65 -28.97 -0.63
CA SER A 100 5.75 -27.99 0.46
C SER A 100 6.35 -26.70 -0.04
N THR A 101 7.65 -26.66 -0.32
CA THR A 101 8.32 -25.45 -0.82
C THR A 101 8.79 -25.63 -2.25
N LEU A 102 8.72 -24.55 -3.04
CA LEU A 102 9.24 -24.47 -4.40
C LEU A 102 9.94 -23.12 -4.60
N THR A 103 11.23 -23.16 -4.96
CA THR A 103 12.00 -21.96 -5.32
C THR A 103 12.41 -22.06 -6.78
N ILE A 104 12.04 -21.06 -7.58
CA ILE A 104 12.35 -20.98 -9.00
C ILE A 104 13.17 -19.70 -9.23
N PRO A 105 14.50 -19.80 -9.24
CA PRO A 105 15.34 -18.65 -9.54
C PRO A 105 15.39 -18.38 -11.04
N GLY A 106 15.46 -17.10 -11.41
CA GLY A 106 15.89 -16.67 -12.74
C GLY A 106 14.88 -16.94 -13.86
N ILE A 107 13.58 -16.79 -13.59
CA ILE A 107 12.60 -16.76 -14.67
C ILE A 107 12.86 -15.47 -15.46
N VAL A 108 13.27 -15.62 -16.72
CA VAL A 108 13.46 -14.49 -17.64
C VAL A 108 12.10 -13.88 -17.97
N VAL A 109 11.97 -12.58 -17.76
CA VAL A 109 10.78 -11.79 -18.08
C VAL A 109 11.06 -10.79 -19.18
N THR A 110 10.06 -10.55 -20.02
CA THR A 110 10.04 -9.48 -21.01
C THR A 110 9.39 -8.23 -20.41
N PRO A 111 9.54 -7.04 -21.01
CA PRO A 111 8.82 -5.85 -20.56
C PRO A 111 7.30 -6.05 -20.45
N GLN A 112 6.70 -6.80 -21.40
CA GLN A 112 5.27 -7.10 -21.33
C GLN A 112 4.91 -8.00 -20.14
N LEU A 113 5.77 -8.96 -19.80
CA LEU A 113 5.58 -9.83 -18.65
C LEU A 113 5.68 -9.06 -17.33
N VAL A 114 6.59 -8.08 -17.25
CA VAL A 114 6.70 -7.15 -16.12
C VAL A 114 5.46 -6.24 -16.03
N ALA A 115 5.02 -5.67 -17.15
CA ALA A 115 3.79 -4.87 -17.17
C ALA A 115 2.57 -5.69 -16.72
N ASN A 116 2.45 -6.94 -17.16
CA ASN A 116 1.39 -7.84 -16.69
C ASN A 116 1.52 -8.18 -15.20
N LEU A 117 2.74 -8.26 -14.66
CA LEU A 117 2.98 -8.53 -13.24
C LEU A 117 2.51 -7.35 -12.39
N ARG A 118 2.83 -6.12 -12.81
CA ARG A 118 2.37 -4.87 -12.18
C ARG A 118 0.86 -4.67 -12.29
N ALA A 119 0.28 -5.06 -13.43
CA ALA A 119 -1.16 -4.98 -13.67
C ALA A 119 -1.98 -6.09 -12.98
N ASN A 120 -1.43 -6.73 -11.94
CA ASN A 120 -2.03 -7.85 -11.21
C ASN A 120 -2.52 -9.00 -12.11
N ARG A 121 -1.93 -9.24 -13.29
CA ARG A 121 -2.42 -10.26 -14.26
C ARG A 121 -1.80 -11.64 -14.08
N TRP A 122 -0.82 -11.75 -13.20
CA TRP A 122 -0.18 -13.01 -12.86
C TRP A 122 -0.96 -13.71 -11.77
N TYR A 123 -1.12 -15.03 -11.87
CA TYR A 123 -1.66 -15.83 -10.78
C TYR A 123 -1.01 -17.20 -10.74
N VAL A 124 -1.02 -17.79 -9.56
CA VAL A 124 -0.55 -19.14 -9.31
C VAL A 124 -1.77 -20.03 -9.05
N ASN A 125 -1.80 -21.21 -9.67
CA ASN A 125 -2.83 -22.23 -9.45
C ASN A 125 -2.17 -23.56 -9.11
N VAL A 126 -2.61 -24.22 -8.04
CA VAL A 126 -2.11 -25.53 -7.63
C VAL A 126 -3.19 -26.56 -7.89
N THR A 127 -2.94 -27.49 -8.80
CA THR A 127 -3.91 -28.54 -9.19
C THR A 127 -3.45 -29.90 -8.70
N ASN A 128 -4.40 -30.84 -8.56
CA ASN A 128 -4.11 -32.26 -8.37
C ASN A 128 -5.27 -33.13 -8.88
N SER A 129 -5.20 -34.44 -8.64
CA SER A 129 -6.22 -35.40 -9.08
C SER A 129 -7.59 -35.19 -8.45
N ALA A 130 -7.68 -34.68 -7.22
CA ALA A 130 -8.94 -34.35 -6.55
C ALA A 130 -9.48 -32.97 -6.97
N PHE A 131 -8.59 -32.05 -7.36
CA PHE A 131 -8.93 -30.70 -7.80
C PHE A 131 -8.30 -30.38 -9.17
N PRO A 132 -8.83 -30.94 -10.29
CA PRO A 132 -8.25 -30.71 -11.61
C PRO A 132 -8.29 -29.25 -12.07
N GLY A 133 -9.27 -28.46 -11.57
CA GLY A 133 -9.39 -27.02 -11.84
C GLY A 133 -8.52 -26.14 -10.92
N GLY A 134 -7.99 -26.69 -9.83
CA GLY A 134 -7.25 -25.96 -8.80
C GLY A 134 -7.76 -26.30 -7.39
N GLU A 135 -6.86 -26.76 -6.53
CA GLU A 135 -7.06 -26.85 -5.08
C GLU A 135 -6.82 -25.49 -4.42
N LEU A 136 -5.80 -24.76 -4.90
CA LEU A 136 -5.43 -23.43 -4.44
C LEU A 136 -5.21 -22.51 -5.63
N ARG A 137 -5.66 -21.25 -5.50
CA ARG A 137 -5.29 -20.17 -6.43
C ARG A 137 -4.86 -18.94 -5.63
N GLY A 138 -3.98 -18.14 -6.20
CA GLY A 138 -3.80 -16.77 -5.75
C GLY A 138 -3.27 -15.82 -6.80
N GLN A 139 -3.84 -14.61 -6.82
CA GLN A 139 -3.40 -13.52 -7.68
C GLN A 139 -2.09 -12.95 -7.16
N VAL A 140 -1.13 -12.70 -8.04
CA VAL A 140 0.14 -12.04 -7.71
C VAL A 140 -0.08 -10.53 -7.78
N LYS A 141 0.20 -9.83 -6.69
CA LYS A 141 0.01 -8.38 -6.53
C LYS A 141 1.22 -7.73 -5.89
N LEU A 142 1.41 -6.42 -6.06
CA LEU A 142 2.45 -5.65 -5.34
C LEU A 142 2.20 -5.77 -3.83
N SER A 143 3.20 -6.21 -3.06
CA SER A 143 2.98 -6.61 -1.65
C SER A 143 2.55 -5.44 -0.75
N ASN A 144 2.93 -4.20 -1.09
CA ASN A 144 2.57 -3.00 -0.33
C ASN A 144 1.48 -2.16 -1.01
N GLY A 145 0.72 -2.79 -1.93
CA GLY A 145 -0.32 -2.15 -2.72
C GLY A 145 0.18 -1.09 -3.69
N THR A 146 -0.76 -0.64 -4.52
CA THR A 146 -0.58 0.39 -5.54
C THR A 146 -1.20 1.70 -5.04
N TYR A 147 -0.36 2.60 -4.52
CA TYR A 147 -0.79 3.91 -4.05
C TYR A 147 -0.23 4.99 -4.98
N ASN A 148 -1.14 5.76 -5.57
CA ASN A 148 -0.82 6.84 -6.50
C ASN A 148 0.07 6.41 -7.67
N ASP A 149 0.01 5.17 -8.14
CA ASP A 149 0.69 4.72 -9.36
C ASP A 149 -0.33 4.68 -10.50
N TYR A 150 -0.47 5.79 -11.23
CA TYR A 150 -1.50 5.93 -12.27
C TYR A 150 -1.04 5.43 -13.64
N ASP A 151 0.25 5.19 -13.82
CA ASP A 151 0.82 4.70 -15.08
C ASP A 151 1.13 3.19 -15.08
N GLY A 152 1.18 2.57 -13.90
CA GLY A 152 1.38 1.15 -13.67
C GLY A 152 2.84 0.72 -13.76
N ASP A 153 3.80 1.64 -13.55
CA ASP A 153 5.23 1.32 -13.52
C ASP A 153 5.69 0.80 -12.14
N GLY A 154 4.79 0.75 -11.15
CA GLY A 154 5.04 0.29 -9.79
C GLY A 154 5.78 1.31 -8.93
N ARG A 155 5.81 2.59 -9.35
CA ARG A 155 6.28 3.73 -8.55
C ARG A 155 5.12 4.65 -8.24
N THR A 156 5.23 5.36 -7.13
CA THR A 156 4.29 6.42 -6.80
C THR A 156 4.51 7.66 -7.68
N ASP A 157 3.44 8.09 -8.35
CA ASP A 157 3.34 9.34 -9.11
C ASP A 157 3.09 10.55 -8.19
N LEU A 158 3.44 11.74 -8.68
CA LEU A 158 3.08 12.97 -7.96
C LEU A 158 1.65 13.37 -8.29
N GLN A 159 0.76 13.36 -7.30
CA GLN A 159 -0.62 13.80 -7.46
C GLN A 159 -0.88 15.13 -6.74
N VAL A 160 -1.56 16.03 -7.44
CA VAL A 160 -2.18 17.22 -6.87
C VAL A 160 -3.64 17.33 -7.30
N TYR A 161 -4.47 17.90 -6.44
CA TYR A 161 -5.86 18.20 -6.78
C TYR A 161 -6.14 19.69 -6.72
N ARG A 162 -6.69 20.22 -7.81
CA ARG A 162 -7.06 21.62 -7.96
C ARG A 162 -8.52 21.81 -7.60
N ASN A 163 -8.76 22.33 -6.40
CA ASN A 163 -10.10 22.60 -5.89
C ASN A 163 -10.89 23.63 -6.72
N SER A 164 -10.22 24.57 -7.39
CA SER A 164 -10.90 25.65 -8.12
C SER A 164 -11.72 25.15 -9.33
N ASN A 165 -11.35 24.00 -9.88
CA ASN A 165 -12.06 23.39 -11.01
C ASN A 165 -12.32 21.87 -10.84
N ASN A 166 -12.00 21.30 -9.67
CA ASN A 166 -12.18 19.88 -9.35
C ASN A 166 -11.37 18.96 -10.27
N THR A 167 -10.10 19.30 -10.50
CA THR A 167 -9.25 18.59 -11.44
C THR A 167 -8.07 17.91 -10.75
N PHE A 168 -7.91 16.61 -11.00
CA PHE A 168 -6.72 15.84 -10.68
C PHE A 168 -5.64 16.08 -11.72
N PHE A 169 -4.42 16.26 -11.22
CA PHE A 169 -3.20 16.20 -12.01
C PHE A 169 -2.31 15.13 -11.38
N ALA A 170 -1.85 14.17 -12.18
CA ALA A 170 -0.88 13.17 -11.76
C ALA A 170 0.32 13.18 -12.72
N LEU A 171 1.52 13.44 -12.21
CA LEU A 171 2.77 13.41 -12.96
C LEU A 171 3.32 11.99 -12.95
N ARG A 172 3.32 11.38 -14.13
CA ARG A 172 3.71 9.99 -14.35
C ARG A 172 5.22 9.81 -14.19
N SER A 173 5.64 8.86 -13.35
CA SER A 173 7.04 8.52 -13.13
C SER A 173 7.69 7.88 -14.34
N ILE A 174 6.93 7.20 -15.20
CA ILE A 174 7.49 6.47 -16.34
C ILE A 174 8.10 7.40 -17.41
N ASP A 175 7.51 8.58 -17.63
CA ASP A 175 7.88 9.46 -18.73
C ASP A 175 7.80 10.97 -18.45
N GLY A 176 7.36 11.39 -17.26
CA GLY A 176 7.22 12.80 -16.88
C GLY A 176 6.06 13.54 -17.58
N GLY A 177 5.22 12.84 -18.35
CA GLY A 177 3.93 13.36 -18.78
C GLY A 177 2.94 13.39 -17.62
N TYR A 178 1.80 14.07 -17.78
CA TYR A 178 0.78 14.10 -16.72
C TYR A 178 -0.61 13.72 -17.22
N ILE A 179 -1.37 13.12 -16.31
CA ILE A 179 -2.80 12.87 -16.45
C ILE A 179 -3.52 14.10 -15.90
N GLU A 180 -4.46 14.65 -16.67
CA GLU A 180 -5.37 15.70 -16.23
C GLU A 180 -6.81 15.19 -16.35
N ARG A 181 -7.53 15.10 -15.23
CA ARG A 181 -8.90 14.60 -15.22
C ARG A 181 -9.75 15.36 -14.22
N GLN A 182 -10.86 15.90 -14.70
CA GLN A 182 -11.85 16.52 -13.84
C GLN A 182 -12.70 15.44 -13.16
N LEU A 183 -12.74 15.45 -11.83
CA LEU A 183 -13.55 14.53 -11.04
C LEU A 183 -13.93 15.21 -9.72
N GLY A 184 -15.22 15.17 -9.41
CA GLY A 184 -15.80 15.76 -8.20
C GLY A 184 -16.53 17.08 -8.44
N GLN A 185 -17.08 17.65 -7.38
CA GLN A 185 -17.73 18.97 -7.39
C GLN A 185 -17.36 19.76 -6.11
N PRO A 186 -17.71 21.05 -6.02
CA PRO A 186 -17.42 21.84 -4.82
C PRO A 186 -17.95 21.17 -3.55
N GLY A 187 -17.07 21.00 -2.55
CA GLY A 187 -17.36 20.30 -1.29
C GLY A 187 -16.91 18.84 -1.26
N ASP A 188 -16.46 18.28 -2.39
CA ASP A 188 -15.79 16.98 -2.40
C ASP A 188 -14.39 17.11 -1.81
N SER A 189 -13.97 16.10 -1.06
CA SER A 189 -12.58 15.90 -0.68
C SER A 189 -11.97 14.85 -1.58
N VAL A 190 -10.68 15.00 -1.88
CA VAL A 190 -9.90 13.91 -2.48
C VAL A 190 -9.89 12.75 -1.48
N SER A 191 -10.25 11.57 -1.98
CA SER A 191 -10.23 10.32 -1.23
C SER A 191 -8.90 9.59 -1.49
N LEU A 192 -8.71 8.43 -0.84
CA LEU A 192 -7.63 7.50 -1.16
C LEU A 192 -7.68 7.16 -2.67
N THR A 193 -6.63 7.53 -3.39
CA THR A 193 -6.39 7.16 -4.79
C THR A 193 -5.55 5.89 -4.80
N VAL A 194 -6.24 4.78 -5.05
CA VAL A 194 -5.82 3.39 -4.87
C VAL A 194 -6.43 2.56 -6.00
N ASP A 195 -6.04 1.30 -6.12
CA ASP A 195 -6.55 0.37 -7.15
C ASP A 195 -7.94 -0.19 -6.76
N TRP A 196 -9.02 0.43 -7.23
CA TRP A 196 -10.40 0.02 -6.93
C TRP A 196 -10.92 -1.07 -7.86
N ASP A 197 -10.34 -1.27 -9.04
CA ASP A 197 -10.78 -2.29 -10.01
C ASP A 197 -9.83 -3.48 -10.17
N GLY A 198 -8.65 -3.41 -9.54
CA GLY A 198 -7.65 -4.46 -9.48
C GLY A 198 -6.75 -4.50 -10.70
N ASP A 199 -6.73 -3.47 -11.55
CA ASP A 199 -5.92 -3.44 -12.78
C ASP A 199 -4.43 -3.13 -12.53
N GLY A 200 -4.04 -2.96 -11.27
CA GLY A 200 -2.68 -2.66 -10.84
C GLY A 200 -2.31 -1.19 -10.95
N ARG A 201 -3.24 -0.32 -11.31
CA ARG A 201 -3.07 1.14 -11.31
C ARG A 201 -3.96 1.78 -10.27
N SER A 202 -3.56 2.94 -9.79
CA SER A 202 -4.39 3.77 -8.93
C SER A 202 -5.50 4.43 -9.72
N ASP A 203 -6.71 4.40 -9.17
CA ASP A 203 -7.86 5.10 -9.73
C ASP A 203 -8.08 6.45 -9.07
N LEU A 204 -8.77 7.31 -9.79
CA LEU A 204 -9.17 8.61 -9.26
C LEU A 204 -10.44 8.45 -8.44
N SER A 205 -10.41 8.94 -7.20
CA SER A 205 -11.59 8.92 -6.34
C SER A 205 -11.78 10.22 -5.56
N THR A 206 -13.04 10.58 -5.34
CA THR A 206 -13.43 11.66 -4.44
C THR A 206 -14.54 11.18 -3.52
N ALA A 207 -14.67 11.84 -2.36
CA ALA A 207 -15.75 11.57 -1.44
C ALA A 207 -16.38 12.86 -0.95
N ARG A 208 -17.72 12.92 -0.99
CA ARG A 208 -18.51 14.02 -0.44
C ARG A 208 -19.13 13.61 0.88
N TYR A 209 -18.80 14.34 1.92
CA TYR A 209 -19.42 14.20 3.23
C TYR A 209 -20.78 14.93 3.28
N ASN A 210 -21.88 14.18 3.21
CA ASN A 210 -23.25 14.63 3.48
C ASN A 210 -23.90 13.71 4.54
N ALA A 211 -25.24 13.77 4.70
CA ALA A 211 -25.98 12.79 5.52
C ALA A 211 -25.56 11.34 5.22
N GLU A 212 -25.25 11.04 3.95
CA GLU A 212 -24.48 9.88 3.51
C GLU A 212 -23.17 10.33 2.86
N VAL A 213 -22.12 9.49 2.92
CA VAL A 213 -20.90 9.76 2.15
C VAL A 213 -21.09 9.26 0.71
N LEU A 214 -20.90 10.16 -0.27
CA LEU A 214 -20.97 9.84 -1.69
C LEU A 214 -19.57 9.66 -2.24
N TRP A 215 -19.24 8.41 -2.55
CA TRP A 215 -18.01 7.98 -3.18
C TRP A 215 -18.15 8.10 -4.69
N ARG A 216 -17.15 8.70 -5.34
CA ARG A 216 -17.01 8.76 -6.79
C ARG A 216 -15.70 8.08 -7.14
N ILE A 217 -15.77 7.00 -7.88
CA ILE A 217 -14.61 6.23 -8.31
C ILE A 217 -14.59 6.26 -9.84
N LEU A 218 -13.45 6.60 -10.41
CA LEU A 218 -13.23 6.59 -11.86
C LEU A 218 -12.11 5.60 -12.16
N PRO A 219 -12.45 4.32 -12.41
CA PRO A 219 -11.45 3.29 -12.62
C PRO A 219 -10.60 3.54 -13.87
N SER A 220 -9.32 3.27 -13.76
CA SER A 220 -8.27 3.41 -14.77
C SER A 220 -8.60 2.61 -16.02
N SER A 221 -9.06 1.36 -15.84
CA SER A 221 -9.29 0.43 -16.94
C SER A 221 -10.52 0.79 -17.80
N THR A 222 -11.56 1.38 -17.20
CA THR A 222 -12.84 1.64 -17.88
C THR A 222 -13.09 3.11 -18.16
N ASN A 223 -12.55 4.03 -17.35
CA ASN A 223 -12.88 5.45 -17.33
C ASN A 223 -14.40 5.73 -17.22
N VAL A 224 -15.15 4.81 -16.61
CA VAL A 224 -16.60 4.97 -16.36
C VAL A 224 -16.80 5.36 -14.90
N LEU A 225 -17.37 6.54 -14.66
CA LEU A 225 -17.65 7.03 -13.31
C LEU A 225 -18.65 6.10 -12.59
N GLN A 226 -18.25 5.66 -11.40
CA GLN A 226 -19.07 4.90 -10.47
C GLN A 226 -19.39 5.78 -9.26
N GLU A 227 -20.67 5.79 -8.85
CA GLU A 227 -21.12 6.52 -7.67
C GLU A 227 -21.76 5.57 -6.66
N THR A 228 -21.21 5.52 -5.45
CA THR A 228 -21.73 4.67 -4.36
C THR A 228 -21.99 5.52 -3.12
N ARG A 229 -23.15 5.34 -2.50
CA ARG A 229 -23.48 5.96 -1.21
C ARG A 229 -23.22 4.98 -0.10
N TRP A 230 -22.26 5.28 0.75
CA TRP A 230 -21.87 4.39 1.84
C TRP A 230 -21.23 5.14 3.00
N GLY A 231 -21.74 4.93 4.21
CA GLY A 231 -21.34 5.70 5.39
C GLY A 231 -22.15 6.99 5.60
N SER A 232 -21.84 7.73 6.65
CA SER A 232 -22.54 8.93 7.09
C SER A 232 -21.58 9.91 7.77
N SER A 233 -21.41 11.11 7.19
CA SER A 233 -20.55 12.13 7.79
C SER A 233 -21.12 12.67 9.10
N SER A 234 -22.45 12.74 9.21
CA SER A 234 -23.15 13.19 10.42
C SER A 234 -22.96 12.27 11.61
N LEU A 235 -22.49 11.04 11.39
CA LEU A 235 -22.21 10.06 12.44
C LEU A 235 -20.72 9.94 12.78
N GLY A 236 -19.87 10.78 12.16
CA GLY A 236 -18.43 10.83 12.44
C GLY A 236 -17.63 9.69 11.82
N ASP A 237 -18.02 9.24 10.62
CA ASP A 237 -17.33 8.16 9.92
C ASP A 237 -15.91 8.56 9.51
N PHE A 238 -14.96 7.66 9.77
CA PHE A 238 -13.62 7.71 9.21
C PHE A 238 -13.54 6.86 7.95
N PHE A 239 -12.78 7.30 6.94
CA PHE A 239 -12.44 6.45 5.80
C PHE A 239 -11.57 5.28 6.24
N ALA A 240 -11.85 4.11 5.68
CA ALA A 240 -11.17 2.87 6.02
C ALA A 240 -11.03 1.93 4.81
N ALA A 241 -11.03 2.45 3.58
CA ALA A 241 -10.93 1.62 2.37
C ALA A 241 -9.61 0.84 2.32
N ALA A 242 -9.68 -0.45 2.02
CA ALA A 242 -8.57 -1.40 1.87
C ALA A 242 -9.06 -2.70 1.21
N ASP A 243 -8.17 -3.59 0.76
CA ASP A 243 -8.53 -4.93 0.25
C ASP A 243 -8.76 -5.91 1.42
N TYR A 244 -10.00 -6.02 1.95
CA TYR A 244 -10.32 -6.85 3.11
C TYR A 244 -10.73 -8.28 2.77
N ASP A 245 -11.13 -8.53 1.52
CA ASP A 245 -11.53 -9.86 1.06
C ASP A 245 -10.40 -10.59 0.31
N GLY A 246 -9.34 -9.87 -0.08
CA GLY A 246 -8.13 -10.37 -0.71
C GLY A 246 -8.27 -10.55 -2.22
N ASP A 247 -9.30 -9.98 -2.85
CA ASP A 247 -9.55 -10.15 -4.28
C ASP A 247 -8.61 -9.33 -5.17
N GLY A 248 -7.92 -8.32 -4.62
CA GLY A 248 -6.99 -7.45 -5.33
C GLY A 248 -7.52 -6.08 -5.66
N LYS A 249 -8.73 -5.78 -5.20
CA LYS A 249 -9.37 -4.48 -5.32
C LYS A 249 -9.56 -3.89 -3.94
N PHE A 250 -9.51 -2.57 -3.85
CA PHE A 250 -9.89 -1.88 -2.63
C PHE A 250 -11.40 -1.96 -2.41
N ASP A 251 -11.80 -2.28 -1.18
CA ASP A 251 -13.18 -2.29 -0.74
C ASP A 251 -13.61 -0.90 -0.24
N ILE A 252 -14.85 -0.51 -0.52
CA ILE A 252 -15.42 0.71 0.07
C ILE A 252 -15.72 0.43 1.54
N ALA A 253 -15.05 1.16 2.43
CA ALA A 253 -15.23 0.97 3.86
C ALA A 253 -15.17 2.26 4.68
N VAL A 254 -15.95 2.27 5.77
CA VAL A 254 -15.93 3.31 6.80
C VAL A 254 -15.86 2.69 8.19
N PHE A 255 -15.23 3.41 9.13
CA PHE A 255 -15.21 3.07 10.54
C PHE A 255 -16.05 4.05 11.35
N ARG A 256 -16.92 3.53 12.20
CA ARG A 256 -17.78 4.32 13.08
C ARG A 256 -17.84 3.69 14.46
N ALA A 257 -17.32 4.40 15.45
CA ALA A 257 -17.48 4.09 16.87
C ALA A 257 -17.19 2.62 17.26
N GLY A 258 -16.17 2.00 16.66
CA GLY A 258 -15.78 0.61 16.94
C GLY A 258 -16.32 -0.43 15.95
N VAL A 259 -17.05 0.00 14.92
CA VAL A 259 -17.61 -0.89 13.90
C VAL A 259 -17.07 -0.52 12.54
N TRP A 260 -16.62 -1.53 11.79
CA TRP A 260 -16.19 -1.44 10.40
C TRP A 260 -17.35 -1.81 9.50
N TYR A 261 -17.63 -0.98 8.50
CA TYR A 261 -18.72 -1.14 7.54
C TYR A 261 -18.12 -1.26 6.15
N ILE A 262 -18.03 -2.49 5.64
CA ILE A 262 -17.26 -2.82 4.43
C ILE A 262 -18.22 -3.31 3.34
N ILE A 263 -18.08 -2.79 2.12
CA ILE A 263 -18.66 -3.40 0.92
C ILE A 263 -17.55 -4.18 0.24
N GLU A 264 -17.66 -5.51 0.26
CA GLU A 264 -16.68 -6.40 -0.37
C GLU A 264 -16.77 -6.27 -1.90
N SER A 265 -15.68 -5.91 -2.54
CA SER A 265 -15.58 -5.64 -3.98
C SER A 265 -15.81 -6.89 -4.83
N SER A 266 -15.49 -8.08 -4.30
CA SER A 266 -15.68 -9.35 -5.01
C SER A 266 -17.14 -9.78 -5.12
N THR A 267 -17.98 -9.45 -4.13
CA THR A 267 -19.37 -9.91 -4.03
C THR A 267 -20.41 -8.80 -4.07
N GLY A 268 -20.02 -7.55 -3.79
CA GLY A 268 -20.90 -6.41 -3.56
C GLY A 268 -21.70 -6.51 -2.24
N THR A 269 -21.40 -7.49 -1.38
CA THR A 269 -22.13 -7.69 -0.12
C THR A 269 -21.57 -6.81 0.99
N VAL A 270 -22.41 -6.51 1.98
CA VAL A 270 -22.02 -5.71 3.14
C VAL A 270 -21.58 -6.63 4.27
N ARG A 271 -20.39 -6.34 4.80
CA ARG A 271 -19.79 -6.96 5.98
C ARG A 271 -19.69 -5.94 7.12
N TYR A 272 -20.01 -6.40 8.33
CA TYR A 272 -19.89 -5.61 9.56
C TYR A 272 -18.94 -6.32 10.52
N ASP A 273 -17.90 -5.63 10.97
CA ASP A 273 -16.98 -6.15 11.99
C ASP A 273 -16.97 -5.25 13.22
N PHE A 274 -17.19 -5.86 14.39
CA PHE A 274 -17.18 -5.18 15.69
C PHE A 274 -15.78 -5.26 16.29
N TRP A 275 -14.89 -4.36 15.84
CA TRP A 275 -13.51 -4.29 16.28
C TRP A 275 -13.08 -2.85 16.58
N GLY A 276 -12.94 -2.54 17.87
CA GLY A 276 -12.63 -1.20 18.37
C GLY A 276 -13.75 -0.62 19.23
N THR A 277 -13.65 0.67 19.52
CA THR A 277 -14.56 1.43 20.38
C THR A 277 -14.71 2.87 19.88
N SER A 278 -15.63 3.63 20.48
CA SER A 278 -15.75 5.07 20.19
C SER A 278 -14.49 5.83 20.60
N GLY A 279 -13.98 6.67 19.70
CA GLY A 279 -12.75 7.44 19.88
C GLY A 279 -11.49 6.78 19.29
N ASP A 280 -11.59 5.52 18.87
CA ASP A 280 -10.55 4.87 18.09
C ASP A 280 -10.49 5.45 16.67
N ALA A 281 -9.31 5.45 16.06
CA ALA A 281 -9.13 5.85 14.68
C ALA A 281 -8.65 4.63 13.85
N PRO A 282 -9.24 4.36 12.67
CA PRO A 282 -8.88 3.20 11.86
C PRO A 282 -7.50 3.39 11.23
N ALA A 283 -6.76 2.29 11.08
CA ALA A 283 -5.48 2.24 10.40
C ALA A 283 -5.27 0.90 9.67
N PRO A 284 -6.19 0.50 8.77
CA PRO A 284 -6.09 -0.78 8.10
C PRO A 284 -4.83 -0.88 7.26
N ASN A 285 -4.16 -2.03 7.35
CA ASN A 285 -3.00 -2.41 6.56
C ASN A 285 -2.73 -3.91 6.70
N ASP A 286 -1.90 -4.49 5.84
CA ASP A 286 -1.48 -5.89 5.94
C ASP A 286 -0.29 -6.03 6.90
N PHE A 287 -0.56 -6.37 8.17
CA PHE A 287 0.47 -6.49 9.21
C PHE A 287 0.94 -7.94 9.43
N ASP A 288 0.30 -8.94 8.82
CA ASP A 288 0.68 -10.35 8.90
C ASP A 288 1.11 -10.98 7.56
N GLY A 289 0.99 -10.24 6.46
CA GLY A 289 1.47 -10.60 5.13
C GLY A 289 0.54 -11.55 4.39
N ASP A 290 -0.74 -11.63 4.79
CA ASP A 290 -1.72 -12.51 4.16
C ASP A 290 -2.36 -11.92 2.89
N GLY A 291 -1.91 -10.73 2.46
CA GLY A 291 -2.39 -10.03 1.28
C GLY A 291 -3.80 -9.46 1.44
N LYS A 292 -4.32 -9.40 2.67
CA LYS A 292 -5.54 -8.70 3.05
C LYS A 292 -5.22 -7.64 4.08
N ALA A 293 -6.04 -6.60 4.12
CA ALA A 293 -5.95 -5.62 5.16
C ALA A 293 -6.47 -6.16 6.50
N ASP A 294 -5.66 -5.98 7.54
CA ASP A 294 -6.05 -6.25 8.90
C ASP A 294 -6.94 -5.15 9.47
N LEU A 295 -7.84 -5.53 10.37
CA LEU A 295 -8.63 -4.58 11.14
C LEU A 295 -7.75 -3.99 12.24
N THR A 296 -7.09 -2.88 11.96
CA THR A 296 -6.22 -2.18 12.91
C THR A 296 -6.82 -0.85 13.34
N ILE A 297 -6.83 -0.59 14.65
CA ILE A 297 -7.17 0.71 15.23
C ILE A 297 -6.01 1.30 16.01
N ALA A 298 -5.95 2.62 16.10
CA ALA A 298 -5.04 3.36 16.96
C ALA A 298 -5.83 4.09 18.05
N ARG A 299 -5.51 3.79 19.32
CA ARG A 299 -6.17 4.35 20.50
C ARG A 299 -5.19 5.17 21.33
N SER A 300 -5.69 6.26 21.92
CA SER A 300 -4.93 7.03 22.91
C SER A 300 -5.19 6.51 24.32
N GLU A 301 -4.17 5.94 24.97
CA GLU A 301 -4.27 5.38 26.32
C GLU A 301 -3.10 5.89 27.19
N GLY A 302 -3.40 6.54 28.32
CA GLY A 302 -2.36 6.97 29.27
C GLY A 302 -1.27 7.90 28.69
N GLY A 303 -1.60 8.70 27.66
CA GLY A 303 -0.65 9.58 26.95
C GLY A 303 0.15 8.89 25.84
N GLN A 304 -0.04 7.58 25.64
CA GLN A 304 0.56 6.80 24.58
C GLN A 304 -0.46 6.48 23.49
N ARG A 305 0.06 6.11 22.31
CA ARG A 305 -0.74 5.50 21.25
C ARG A 305 -0.59 3.99 21.33
N VAL A 306 -1.70 3.27 21.32
CA VAL A 306 -1.76 1.81 21.34
C VAL A 306 -2.47 1.34 20.07
N TRP A 307 -1.80 0.46 19.33
CA TRP A 307 -2.26 -0.11 18.08
C TRP A 307 -2.86 -1.48 18.36
N TYR A 308 -4.12 -1.68 18.00
CA TYR A 308 -4.83 -2.95 18.16
C TYR A 308 -5.17 -3.51 16.79
N THR A 309 -4.50 -4.58 16.41
CA THR A 309 -4.67 -5.29 15.14
C THR A 309 -5.44 -6.58 15.38
N ARG A 310 -6.46 -6.86 14.58
CA ARG A 310 -7.05 -8.19 14.43
C ARG A 310 -6.67 -8.72 13.06
N PHE A 311 -5.87 -9.78 13.08
CA PHE A 311 -5.29 -10.39 11.90
C PHE A 311 -6.36 -11.04 11.01
N SER A 312 -6.34 -10.74 9.71
CA SER A 312 -7.22 -11.32 8.69
C SER A 312 -7.01 -12.84 8.56
N SER A 313 -5.76 -13.30 8.68
CA SER A 313 -5.39 -14.69 8.41
C SER A 313 -6.01 -15.70 9.40
N ASN A 314 -6.16 -15.31 10.67
CA ASN A 314 -6.53 -16.22 11.75
C ASN A 314 -7.44 -15.60 12.83
N GLY A 315 -7.75 -14.31 12.73
CA GLY A 315 -8.59 -13.58 13.69
C GLY A 315 -7.93 -13.31 15.05
N GLN A 316 -6.67 -13.66 15.26
CA GLN A 316 -5.92 -13.35 16.47
C GLN A 316 -5.70 -11.84 16.59
N SER A 317 -5.51 -11.38 17.83
CA SER A 317 -5.33 -9.96 18.12
C SER A 317 -3.94 -9.66 18.65
N ARG A 318 -3.37 -8.54 18.21
CA ARG A 318 -2.09 -7.99 18.68
C ARG A 318 -2.31 -6.57 19.19
N ALA A 319 -1.68 -6.24 20.32
CA ALA A 319 -1.65 -4.89 20.86
C ALA A 319 -0.19 -4.42 20.97
N VAL A 320 0.10 -3.23 20.42
CA VAL A 320 1.44 -2.63 20.45
C VAL A 320 1.35 -1.20 20.95
N SER A 321 1.97 -0.91 22.10
CA SER A 321 2.10 0.47 22.60
C SER A 321 3.28 1.15 21.90
N TRP A 322 2.97 2.03 20.95
CA TRP A 322 3.97 2.71 20.13
C TRP A 322 3.52 4.11 19.72
N GLY A 323 4.34 5.10 20.08
CA GLY A 323 4.08 6.53 19.86
C GLY A 323 3.36 7.21 21.01
N LEU A 324 3.22 8.53 20.90
CA LEU A 324 2.47 9.38 21.83
C LEU A 324 1.05 9.57 21.33
N SER A 325 0.10 9.80 22.24
CA SER A 325 -1.29 10.10 21.87
C SER A 325 -1.42 11.36 21.01
N SER A 326 -0.47 12.29 21.12
CA SER A 326 -0.39 13.52 20.33
C SER A 326 0.21 13.33 18.94
N ASP A 327 0.83 12.19 18.65
CA ASP A 327 1.43 11.96 17.35
C ASP A 327 0.34 11.79 16.29
N ALA A 328 0.58 12.34 15.10
CA ALA A 328 -0.22 12.01 13.93
C ALA A 328 0.18 10.63 13.41
N PHE A 329 -0.69 10.00 12.64
CA PHE A 329 -0.37 8.82 11.86
C PHE A 329 -1.10 8.89 10.52
N PHE A 330 -0.64 8.11 9.55
CA PHE A 330 -1.25 8.00 8.23
C PHE A 330 -1.60 6.54 7.97
N THR A 331 -2.70 6.34 7.25
CA THR A 331 -3.15 5.03 6.80
C THR A 331 -2.71 4.84 5.34
N GLY A 332 -2.33 3.63 4.95
CA GLY A 332 -1.83 3.32 3.62
C GLY A 332 -0.43 2.70 3.67
N ARG A 333 0.28 2.66 2.53
CA ARG A 333 1.63 2.08 2.43
C ARG A 333 2.56 2.62 3.53
N SER A 334 3.12 1.71 4.32
CA SER A 334 4.00 2.02 5.45
C SER A 334 5.12 1.01 5.65
N ASP A 335 5.53 0.26 4.62
CA ASP A 335 6.71 -0.61 4.68
C ASP A 335 7.98 0.20 4.38
N PHE A 336 8.73 0.64 5.38
CA PHE A 336 9.96 1.43 5.23
C PHE A 336 11.23 0.57 5.19
N ASP A 337 11.18 -0.69 5.61
CA ASP A 337 12.35 -1.59 5.63
C ASP A 337 12.39 -2.59 4.44
N GLY A 338 11.27 -2.70 3.74
CA GLY A 338 11.08 -3.47 2.52
C GLY A 338 10.68 -4.93 2.77
N ASP A 339 10.29 -5.31 3.98
CA ASP A 339 9.95 -6.70 4.29
C ASP A 339 8.58 -7.14 3.78
N SER A 340 7.85 -6.27 3.07
CA SER A 340 6.51 -6.47 2.53
C SER A 340 5.41 -6.56 3.60
N LEU A 341 5.71 -6.18 4.84
CA LEU A 341 4.73 -5.98 5.89
C LEU A 341 4.63 -4.50 6.24
N ALA A 342 3.47 -4.08 6.71
CA ALA A 342 3.29 -2.73 7.18
C ALA A 342 4.09 -2.45 8.47
N ASP A 343 4.89 -1.37 8.48
CA ASP A 343 5.47 -0.83 9.70
C ASP A 343 4.48 0.05 10.46
N LEU A 344 4.69 0.22 11.78
CA LEU A 344 3.96 1.23 12.54
C LEU A 344 4.62 2.60 12.41
N LEU A 345 3.93 3.52 11.74
CA LEU A 345 4.36 4.90 11.56
C LEU A 345 3.62 5.86 12.49
N VAL A 346 4.38 6.70 13.20
CA VAL A 346 3.86 7.93 13.81
C VAL A 346 4.68 9.14 13.37
N ILE A 347 4.03 10.30 13.30
CA ILE A 347 4.62 11.55 12.84
C ILE A 347 4.48 12.59 13.95
N ARG A 348 5.62 13.18 14.32
CA ARG A 348 5.71 14.21 15.36
C ARG A 348 6.45 15.43 14.85
N ASN A 349 5.95 16.60 15.19
CA ASN A 349 6.70 17.83 14.98
C ASN A 349 7.70 18.03 16.13
N ALA A 350 8.97 18.21 15.80
CA ALA A 350 10.03 18.45 16.78
C ALA A 350 11.04 19.45 16.20
N GLY A 351 11.39 20.49 16.97
CA GLY A 351 12.39 21.48 16.53
C GLY A 351 12.04 22.21 15.22
N GLY A 352 10.75 22.39 14.90
CA GLY A 352 10.28 23.00 13.65
C GLY A 352 10.30 22.07 12.44
N GLN A 353 10.73 20.81 12.62
CA GLN A 353 10.73 19.78 11.59
C GLN A 353 9.56 18.82 11.79
N ARG A 354 9.16 18.18 10.70
CA ARG A 354 8.33 16.99 10.74
C ARG A 354 9.24 15.76 10.86
N VAL A 355 8.94 14.86 11.78
CA VAL A 355 9.78 13.69 12.06
C VAL A 355 8.93 12.43 12.00
N PHE A 356 9.36 11.48 11.16
CA PHE A 356 8.75 10.16 10.99
C PHE A 356 9.43 9.18 11.95
N TYR A 357 8.66 8.55 12.82
CA TYR A 357 9.11 7.49 13.73
C TYR A 357 8.46 6.20 13.29
N VAL A 358 9.29 5.24 12.89
CA VAL A 358 8.86 3.96 12.32
C VAL A 358 9.32 2.84 13.26
N LEU A 359 8.39 1.97 13.65
CA LEU A 359 8.71 0.70 14.28
C LEU A 359 8.66 -0.39 13.21
N ARG A 360 9.81 -0.95 12.89
CA ARG A 360 9.97 -1.93 11.83
C ARG A 360 9.24 -3.23 12.14
N SER A 361 8.51 -3.76 11.17
CA SER A 361 7.86 -5.07 11.18
C SER A 361 8.87 -6.20 11.33
N SER A 362 10.00 -6.12 10.62
CA SER A 362 10.97 -7.21 10.50
C SER A 362 11.72 -7.54 11.80
N ASP A 363 12.06 -6.52 12.60
CA ASP A 363 12.91 -6.66 13.79
C ASP A 363 12.46 -5.85 15.01
N GLY A 364 11.40 -5.04 14.90
CA GLY A 364 10.93 -4.17 15.98
C GLY A 364 11.86 -3.02 16.31
N SER A 365 12.84 -2.70 15.46
CA SER A 365 13.76 -1.58 15.68
C SER A 365 13.13 -0.23 15.31
N LEU A 366 13.57 0.81 16.00
CA LEU A 366 13.15 2.19 15.75
C LEU A 366 13.98 2.80 14.61
N GLN A 367 13.30 3.30 13.58
CA GLN A 367 13.85 4.21 12.60
C GLN A 367 13.28 5.63 12.80
N VAL A 368 14.16 6.64 12.86
CA VAL A 368 13.79 8.05 13.02
C VAL A 368 14.26 8.83 11.80
N VAL A 369 13.33 9.47 11.10
CA VAL A 369 13.62 10.27 9.91
C VAL A 369 13.11 11.70 10.09
N PRO A 370 13.97 12.68 10.43
CA PRO A 370 13.60 14.09 10.38
C PRO A 370 13.59 14.57 8.93
N TRP A 371 12.40 14.79 8.36
CA TRP A 371 12.24 15.20 6.96
C TRP A 371 11.06 16.16 6.79
N GLY A 372 11.36 17.35 6.26
CA GLY A 372 10.37 18.42 6.09
C GLY A 372 10.25 19.39 7.27
N LEU A 373 9.45 20.43 7.06
CA LEU A 373 9.05 21.41 8.07
C LEU A 373 7.75 20.98 8.75
N SER A 374 7.50 21.47 9.96
CA SER A 374 6.29 21.13 10.73
C SER A 374 4.97 21.46 10.01
N SER A 375 5.01 22.46 9.12
CA SER A 375 3.88 22.94 8.31
C SER A 375 3.62 22.13 7.04
N ASP A 376 4.52 21.23 6.66
CA ASP A 376 4.39 20.52 5.39
C ASP A 376 3.28 19.46 5.45
N VAL A 377 2.74 19.11 4.29
CA VAL A 377 1.79 18.01 4.14
C VAL A 377 2.57 16.74 3.82
N VAL A 378 2.27 15.64 4.49
CA VAL A 378 2.91 14.34 4.24
C VAL A 378 2.34 13.70 2.98
N LYS A 379 3.22 13.11 2.18
CA LYS A 379 2.91 12.39 0.94
C LYS A 379 3.79 11.14 0.89
N LEU A 380 3.42 10.09 1.62
CA LEU A 380 4.18 8.83 1.58
C LEU A 380 3.98 8.14 0.23
N GLY A 381 4.98 7.40 -0.23
CA GLY A 381 4.94 6.67 -1.50
C GLY A 381 6.25 5.94 -1.77
N ASP A 382 6.30 5.13 -2.81
CA ASP A 382 7.50 4.46 -3.31
C ASP A 382 7.93 5.17 -4.60
N TYR A 383 8.56 6.33 -4.47
CA TYR A 383 8.84 7.23 -5.59
C TYR A 383 10.07 6.82 -6.40
N ASP A 384 10.94 5.96 -5.84
CA ASP A 384 12.11 5.43 -6.53
C ASP A 384 11.96 3.98 -7.03
N GLY A 385 10.92 3.27 -6.57
CA GLY A 385 10.51 1.96 -7.06
C GLY A 385 11.35 0.83 -6.49
N ASP A 386 11.80 0.95 -5.24
CA ASP A 386 12.58 -0.07 -4.52
C ASP A 386 11.73 -0.97 -3.61
N GLY A 387 10.41 -0.77 -3.63
CA GLY A 387 9.46 -1.52 -2.82
C GLY A 387 9.29 -0.97 -1.40
N ARG A 388 10.08 0.04 -1.01
CA ARG A 388 9.99 0.70 0.31
C ARG A 388 9.20 1.98 0.23
N THR A 389 8.79 2.44 1.40
CA THR A 389 8.10 3.71 1.59
C THR A 389 9.13 4.81 1.76
N ASP A 390 9.13 5.77 0.84
CA ASP A 390 9.87 7.01 0.93
C ASP A 390 9.18 8.01 1.87
N PRO A 391 9.91 8.58 2.83
CA PRO A 391 9.48 9.78 3.53
C PRO A 391 9.40 10.95 2.54
N ALA A 392 8.18 11.44 2.26
CA ALA A 392 8.04 12.66 1.48
C ALA A 392 6.98 13.62 2.04
N VAL A 393 7.18 14.89 1.71
CA VAL A 393 6.32 16.00 2.10
C VAL A 393 6.16 16.97 0.94
N THR A 394 5.13 17.82 1.00
CA THR A 394 4.92 18.87 0.01
C THR A 394 4.61 20.21 0.67
N ARG A 395 5.07 21.30 0.04
CA ARG A 395 4.79 22.68 0.47
C ARG A 395 4.68 23.64 -0.70
N ALA A 396 4.05 24.78 -0.45
CA ALA A 396 3.97 25.85 -1.44
C ALA A 396 5.19 26.77 -1.37
N ILE A 397 5.84 27.02 -2.50
CA ILE A 397 6.99 27.92 -2.64
C ILE A 397 6.78 28.75 -3.90
N GLY A 398 6.82 30.09 -3.79
CA GLY A 398 6.74 30.97 -4.95
C GLY A 398 5.48 30.80 -5.82
N GLY A 399 4.34 30.42 -5.20
CA GLY A 399 3.09 30.17 -5.93
C GLY A 399 2.96 28.77 -6.55
N GLN A 400 3.97 27.91 -6.39
CA GLN A 400 3.98 26.54 -6.90
C GLN A 400 3.96 25.53 -5.75
N ARG A 401 3.54 24.30 -6.06
CA ARG A 401 3.60 23.17 -5.13
C ARG A 401 4.89 22.38 -5.39
N VAL A 402 5.68 22.17 -4.34
CA VAL A 402 6.99 21.52 -4.41
C VAL A 402 7.00 20.31 -3.48
N PHE A 403 7.31 19.15 -4.05
CA PHE A 403 7.51 17.88 -3.36
C PHE A 403 8.97 17.73 -2.94
N PHE A 404 9.15 17.21 -1.73
CA PHE A 404 10.43 16.94 -1.08
C PHE A 404 10.45 15.47 -0.69
N ILE A 405 11.13 14.65 -1.49
CA ILE A 405 11.14 13.19 -1.37
C ILE A 405 12.52 12.76 -0.89
N LEU A 406 12.59 11.91 0.13
CA LEU A 406 13.82 11.27 0.55
C LEU A 406 13.83 9.84 0.02
N GLN A 407 14.66 9.58 -0.99
CA GLN A 407 14.71 8.29 -1.69
C GLN A 407 15.33 7.21 -0.80
N SER A 408 14.60 6.13 -0.51
CA SER A 408 15.02 5.01 0.33
C SER A 408 16.20 4.25 -0.26
N THR A 409 16.32 4.16 -1.58
CA THR A 409 17.42 3.46 -2.24
C THR A 409 18.78 4.12 -1.97
N THR A 410 18.82 5.45 -1.96
CA THR A 410 20.08 6.22 -1.97
C THR A 410 20.28 7.10 -0.74
N GLY A 411 19.22 7.33 0.04
CA GLY A 411 19.18 8.35 1.10
C GLY A 411 19.33 9.78 0.60
N GLN A 412 19.25 10.01 -0.73
CA GLN A 412 19.37 11.34 -1.31
C GLN A 412 18.01 12.00 -1.51
N PRO A 413 17.96 13.34 -1.40
CA PRO A 413 16.73 14.06 -1.62
C PRO A 413 16.45 14.31 -3.10
N ARG A 414 15.19 14.11 -3.50
CA ARG A 414 14.61 14.54 -4.78
C ARG A 414 13.64 15.69 -4.51
N TYR A 415 13.80 16.79 -5.24
CA TYR A 415 12.88 17.94 -5.17
C TYR A 415 12.21 18.11 -6.52
N GLU A 416 10.88 18.24 -6.50
CA GLU A 416 10.12 18.29 -7.73
C GLU A 416 8.98 19.28 -7.64
N THR A 417 8.85 20.13 -8.64
CA THR A 417 7.79 21.13 -8.69
C THR A 417 6.67 20.63 -9.59
N PHE A 418 5.51 20.38 -8.99
CA PHE A 418 4.33 19.93 -9.71
C PHE A 418 3.08 20.47 -9.03
N GLY A 419 2.30 21.26 -9.78
CA GLY A 419 1.11 21.94 -9.29
C GLY A 419 1.33 23.37 -8.81
N LEU A 420 0.21 24.01 -8.45
CA LEU A 420 0.12 25.38 -7.96
C LEU A 420 -0.02 25.39 -6.43
N GLN A 421 0.25 26.53 -5.79
CA GLN A 421 0.14 26.70 -4.34
C GLN A 421 -1.26 26.35 -3.78
N GLY A 422 -2.31 26.52 -4.58
CA GLY A 422 -3.68 26.18 -4.20
C GLY A 422 -4.06 24.71 -4.41
N ASP A 423 -3.17 23.91 -4.99
CA ASP A 423 -3.41 22.48 -5.21
C ASP A 423 -3.00 21.68 -3.95
N PHE A 424 -3.72 20.60 -3.65
CA PHE A 424 -3.61 19.79 -2.42
C PHE A 424 -3.05 18.39 -2.67
#